data_AF-A0A9R0YI19-F1
#
_entry.id   AF-A0A9R0YI19-F1
#
_cell.length_a   1.000
_cell.length_b   1.000
_cell.length_c   1.000
_cell.angle_alpha   90.00
_cell.angle_beta   90.00
_cell.angle_gamma   90.00
#
_symmetry.space_group_name_H-M   'P 1'
#
loop_
_entity.id
_entity.type
_entity.pdbx_description
1 polymer ?
#
loop_
_entity_poly.entity_id
_entity_poly.type
_entity_poly.pdbx_seq_one_letter_code
_entity_poly.pdbx_strand_id
1 'polypeptide(L)'
;MKLARAASPDAVCERAGSNERDKTAAEKGCSRKRGHTATSDIVHEGDGSNKIDETATEKECSRKRGCVASADIVHEDAGSNERDETTIEKGCSRKIGRVTSPAIVHEGGGSNERDEPTAKKVNSETHLDKKTIKVMTYNVWFREDLELTKRMYALGNLIQHHNPDLICFQEVTPNIYMLLQKSGWWQEYKCSLSARMAMQRQYYCMQMSKLPVSSFECMPFSNSVMERELCMADINIGGATKLVLATSHLESPCAWNQMYSKERVTQANASMRILDKFRNVIFCGDMNWDDKGDGPFPLSDGWVDAWAELKPGEDGWTYDTRANGMLAGNRKLQKRLDRFVCKLPDFEINTIEMIGKEAIPGISHYKEKTVRKVVQNIEYPVLPSDHFGLVLSITYAS
;
A
#
# COMPACT_ATOMS: atom_id res chain seq x y z
N MET A 1 21.90 43.14 47.10
CA MET A 1 21.24 44.15 47.95
C MET A 1 19.73 44.10 47.68
N LYS A 2 18.96 43.86 48.76
CA LYS A 2 17.53 44.09 49.05
C LYS A 2 16.39 43.75 48.04
N LEU A 3 15.77 42.61 48.37
CA LEU A 3 14.35 42.16 48.32
C LEU A 3 13.20 43.19 48.26
N ALA A 4 12.11 42.78 47.59
CA ALA A 4 10.69 42.63 48.07
C ALA A 4 9.72 42.62 46.86
N ARG A 5 8.53 42.00 46.80
CA ARG A 5 7.80 40.87 47.43
C ARG A 5 6.46 40.77 46.64
N ALA A 6 5.84 39.60 46.61
CA ALA A 6 4.64 39.24 45.83
C ALA A 6 3.28 39.77 46.37
N ALA A 7 2.21 39.64 45.57
CA ALA A 7 0.87 39.17 45.99
C ALA A 7 -0.09 38.89 44.80
N SER A 8 -0.71 37.70 44.79
CA SER A 8 -2.09 37.46 44.30
C SER A 8 -3.09 37.70 45.44
N PRO A 9 -4.42 37.76 45.17
CA PRO A 9 -5.26 36.66 45.63
C PRO A 9 -6.49 36.29 44.74
N ASP A 10 -6.77 34.98 44.72
CA ASP A 10 -8.03 34.22 44.89
C ASP A 10 -9.43 34.81 44.60
N ALA A 11 -10.12 34.15 43.65
CA ALA A 11 -11.28 33.25 43.76
C ALA A 11 -12.46 33.47 44.76
N VAL A 12 -13.63 32.93 44.32
CA VAL A 12 -14.87 32.51 45.04
C VAL A 12 -15.94 33.61 45.18
N CYS A 13 -17.26 33.41 45.00
CA CYS A 13 -18.16 32.42 44.36
C CYS A 13 -19.60 32.93 44.61
N GLU A 14 -20.58 32.34 43.90
CA GLU A 14 -22.03 32.28 44.23
C GLU A 14 -22.84 33.58 44.04
N ARG A 15 -24.08 33.61 43.56
CA ARG A 15 -25.18 32.69 43.17
C ARG A 15 -26.28 33.65 42.61
N ALA A 16 -27.39 33.31 41.97
CA ALA A 16 -28.04 32.11 41.46
C ALA A 16 -29.33 32.58 40.75
N GLY A 17 -29.86 31.70 39.89
CA GLY A 17 -31.29 31.48 39.72
C GLY A 17 -31.89 32.07 38.44
N SER A 18 -32.78 31.40 37.72
CA SER A 18 -33.38 30.06 37.82
C SER A 18 -34.44 29.97 36.71
N ASN A 19 -34.65 28.78 36.12
CA ASN A 19 -35.98 28.17 36.02
C ASN A 19 -35.94 26.84 35.26
N GLU A 20 -35.93 25.76 36.03
CA GLU A 20 -36.67 24.53 35.70
C GLU A 20 -38.15 24.72 36.07
N ARG A 21 -39.04 23.97 35.39
CA ARG A 21 -40.32 23.58 35.97
C ARG A 21 -40.62 22.13 35.61
N ASP A 22 -40.76 21.37 36.68
CA ASP A 22 -41.07 19.95 36.82
C ASP A 22 -42.58 19.75 37.08
N LYS A 23 -43.11 18.51 36.93
CA LYS A 23 -44.27 17.94 37.67
C LYS A 23 -44.68 16.51 37.23
N THR A 24 -44.18 15.51 37.94
CA THR A 24 -44.85 14.45 38.77
C THR A 24 -46.12 13.67 38.34
N ALA A 25 -45.95 12.32 38.25
CA ALA A 25 -46.59 11.18 38.97
C ALA A 25 -48.10 10.81 38.93
N ALA A 26 -48.42 9.54 38.59
CA ALA A 26 -48.97 8.47 39.49
C ALA A 26 -49.74 7.32 38.76
N GLU A 27 -49.85 6.17 39.45
CA GLU A 27 -50.13 4.77 39.06
C GLU A 27 -51.56 4.35 38.63
N LYS A 28 -51.64 3.17 37.96
CA LYS A 28 -52.58 2.01 38.04
C LYS A 28 -52.45 1.24 36.69
N GLY A 29 -52.18 -0.06 36.53
CA GLY A 29 -52.43 -1.27 37.31
C GLY A 29 -53.44 -2.17 36.57
N CYS A 30 -53.02 -3.24 35.88
CA CYS A 30 -53.76 -4.53 35.85
C CYS A 30 -53.00 -5.68 35.17
N SER A 31 -53.05 -6.82 35.86
CA SER A 31 -52.44 -8.14 35.71
C SER A 31 -53.03 -9.06 34.62
N ARG A 32 -52.23 -10.07 34.19
CA ARG A 32 -52.44 -11.54 34.33
C ARG A 32 -51.32 -12.31 33.58
N LYS A 33 -50.42 -13.04 34.28
CA LYS A 33 -50.46 -14.47 34.70
C LYS A 33 -50.50 -15.44 33.49
N ARG A 34 -49.70 -16.50 33.33
CA ARG A 34 -48.94 -17.47 34.18
C ARG A 34 -47.73 -17.97 33.32
N GLY A 35 -46.58 -18.47 33.79
CA GLY A 35 -46.20 -19.19 35.00
C GLY A 35 -45.88 -20.67 34.65
N HIS A 36 -44.60 -21.07 34.66
CA HIS A 36 -44.06 -22.25 35.37
C HIS A 36 -42.57 -22.55 35.04
N THR A 37 -41.72 -22.38 36.07
CA THR A 37 -40.69 -23.29 36.63
C THR A 37 -40.70 -24.76 36.16
N ALA A 38 -39.64 -25.59 36.14
CA ALA A 38 -38.28 -25.55 36.71
C ALA A 38 -37.44 -26.78 36.21
N THR A 39 -36.12 -26.61 36.25
CA THR A 39 -35.00 -27.53 36.65
C THR A 39 -34.86 -29.00 36.20
N SER A 40 -33.57 -29.34 35.94
CA SER A 40 -32.83 -30.60 36.22
C SER A 40 -33.22 -31.86 35.41
N ASP A 41 -32.35 -32.77 34.96
CA ASP A 41 -30.91 -33.00 35.15
C ASP A 41 -30.49 -34.22 34.28
N ILE A 42 -29.18 -34.36 34.03
CA ILE A 42 -28.39 -35.61 33.91
C ILE A 42 -28.42 -36.48 32.62
N VAL A 43 -27.29 -36.39 31.89
CA VAL A 43 -26.31 -37.42 31.43
C VAL A 43 -26.75 -38.90 31.25
N HIS A 44 -26.56 -39.48 30.05
CA HIS A 44 -25.67 -40.64 29.85
C HIS A 44 -25.34 -40.97 28.38
N GLU A 45 -24.14 -41.53 28.24
CA GLU A 45 -23.39 -41.88 27.04
C GLU A 45 -23.93 -43.11 26.29
N GLY A 46 -23.45 -43.33 25.06
CA GLY A 46 -23.54 -44.62 24.38
C GLY A 46 -23.06 -44.59 22.93
N ASP A 47 -21.86 -45.13 22.72
CA ASP A 47 -21.20 -45.45 21.44
C ASP A 47 -22.07 -46.15 20.39
N GLY A 48 -21.70 -46.01 19.11
CA GLY A 48 -22.17 -46.93 18.07
C GLY A 48 -21.90 -46.50 16.64
N SER A 49 -20.74 -46.92 16.12
CA SER A 49 -20.35 -46.90 14.71
C SER A 49 -21.39 -47.48 13.73
N ASN A 50 -21.53 -46.88 12.54
CA ASN A 50 -21.68 -47.62 11.28
C ASN A 50 -21.37 -46.76 10.05
N LYS A 51 -20.66 -47.39 9.10
CA LYS A 51 -20.32 -46.91 7.76
C LYS A 51 -21.55 -46.98 6.82
N ILE A 52 -21.49 -46.19 5.74
CA ILE A 52 -21.74 -46.54 4.32
C ILE A 52 -22.55 -45.46 3.55
N ASP A 53 -21.88 -44.97 2.50
CA ASP A 53 -22.31 -44.49 1.18
C ASP A 53 -23.15 -43.23 0.92
N GLU A 54 -22.55 -42.47 -0.02
CA GLU A 54 -23.12 -41.99 -1.29
C GLU A 54 -23.57 -40.53 -1.45
N THR A 55 -22.98 -39.92 -2.48
CA THR A 55 -23.44 -38.80 -3.32
C THR A 55 -23.34 -37.37 -2.77
N ALA A 56 -22.15 -36.77 -2.90
CA ALA A 56 -22.01 -35.32 -2.93
C ALA A 56 -22.14 -34.82 -4.38
N THR A 57 -23.30 -34.27 -4.69
CA THR A 57 -23.56 -33.49 -5.90
C THR A 57 -22.79 -32.17 -5.83
N GLU A 58 -22.02 -31.91 -6.89
CA GLU A 58 -21.37 -30.62 -7.14
C GLU A 58 -22.44 -29.52 -7.19
N LYS A 59 -22.38 -28.57 -6.24
CA LYS A 59 -23.08 -27.29 -6.35
C LYS A 59 -22.07 -26.19 -6.63
N GLU A 60 -22.07 -25.84 -7.90
CA GLU A 60 -21.62 -24.60 -8.52
C GLU A 60 -21.67 -23.39 -7.57
N CYS A 61 -20.50 -22.95 -7.12
CA CYS A 61 -20.37 -21.74 -6.32
C CYS A 61 -20.46 -20.51 -7.24
N SER A 62 -21.57 -19.79 -7.14
CA SER A 62 -21.86 -18.58 -7.86
C SER A 62 -20.77 -17.53 -7.61
N ARG A 63 -20.02 -17.17 -8.66
CA ARG A 63 -19.02 -16.10 -8.66
C ARG A 63 -19.69 -14.78 -8.25
N LYS A 64 -19.45 -14.34 -7.01
CA LYS A 64 -19.72 -12.95 -6.62
C LYS A 64 -18.73 -12.05 -7.38
N ARG A 65 -19.26 -11.12 -8.17
CA ARG A 65 -18.47 -10.03 -8.78
C ARG A 65 -17.80 -9.26 -7.64
N GLY A 66 -16.47 -9.29 -7.58
CA GLY A 66 -15.68 -8.49 -6.64
C GLY A 66 -15.92 -6.99 -6.89
N CYS A 67 -15.97 -6.22 -5.82
CA CYS A 67 -15.99 -4.76 -5.91
C CYS A 67 -14.62 -4.30 -6.39
N VAL A 68 -14.55 -3.72 -7.59
CA VAL A 68 -13.35 -3.03 -8.05
C VAL A 68 -13.30 -1.69 -7.33
N ALA A 69 -12.23 -1.44 -6.57
CA ALA A 69 -12.00 -0.14 -5.97
C ALA A 69 -11.97 0.92 -7.09
N SER A 70 -12.92 1.84 -7.07
CA SER A 70 -12.90 3.01 -7.94
C SER A 70 -12.41 4.17 -7.09
N ALA A 71 -11.19 4.64 -7.36
CA ALA A 71 -10.71 5.92 -6.83
C ALA A 71 -11.44 7.12 -7.46
N ASP A 72 -12.29 6.89 -8.47
CA ASP A 72 -13.17 7.90 -9.02
C ASP A 72 -14.58 7.75 -8.43
N ILE A 73 -14.97 8.69 -7.57
CA ILE A 73 -16.39 8.98 -7.33
C ILE A 73 -16.95 9.55 -8.65
N VAL A 74 -17.32 8.66 -9.57
CA VAL A 74 -18.09 9.03 -10.76
C VAL A 74 -19.55 9.16 -10.33
N HIS A 75 -20.02 10.40 -10.22
CA HIS A 75 -21.45 10.67 -10.23
C HIS A 75 -21.89 10.71 -11.69
N GLU A 76 -22.64 9.69 -12.14
CA GLU A 76 -23.34 9.73 -13.42
C GLU A 76 -24.68 10.46 -13.24
N ASP A 77 -24.90 11.50 -14.05
CA ASP A 77 -26.23 12.03 -14.34
C ASP A 77 -26.87 11.12 -15.41
N ALA A 78 -28.07 10.62 -15.11
CA ALA A 78 -28.83 9.74 -15.98
C ALA A 78 -29.33 10.47 -17.25
N GLY A 79 -29.18 9.83 -18.41
CA GLY A 79 -29.79 10.24 -19.67
C GLY A 79 -29.58 9.19 -20.77
N SER A 80 -30.61 8.37 -21.01
CA SER A 80 -30.69 7.32 -22.02
C SER A 80 -30.73 7.84 -23.47
N ASN A 81 -30.10 7.14 -24.42
CA ASN A 81 -30.78 6.48 -25.55
C ASN A 81 -29.83 5.74 -26.51
N GLU A 82 -30.33 4.59 -26.98
CA GLU A 82 -29.77 3.67 -27.97
C GLU A 82 -29.71 4.25 -29.41
N ARG A 83 -28.69 3.85 -30.20
CA ARG A 83 -28.83 2.99 -31.41
C ARG A 83 -27.54 2.83 -32.24
N ASP A 84 -27.26 1.56 -32.58
CA ASP A 84 -26.81 0.95 -33.85
C ASP A 84 -25.86 1.70 -34.82
N GLU A 85 -24.75 1.07 -35.24
CA GLU A 85 -24.63 0.21 -36.45
C GLU A 85 -23.16 -0.01 -36.92
N THR A 86 -22.82 -1.30 -37.08
CA THR A 86 -22.03 -2.02 -38.12
C THR A 86 -20.73 -1.52 -38.81
N THR A 87 -19.76 -2.47 -38.80
CA THR A 87 -18.83 -2.97 -39.85
C THR A 87 -17.68 -2.10 -40.42
N ILE A 88 -16.44 -2.65 -40.42
CA ILE A 88 -15.79 -3.32 -41.57
C ILE A 88 -14.34 -3.70 -41.21
N GLU A 89 -14.00 -4.97 -41.46
CA GLU A 89 -12.64 -5.52 -41.48
C GLU A 89 -11.78 -4.96 -42.64
N LYS A 90 -10.47 -4.88 -42.45
CA LYS A 90 -9.47 -5.25 -43.48
C LYS A 90 -8.07 -5.36 -42.89
N GLY A 91 -7.49 -6.55 -42.99
CA GLY A 91 -6.09 -6.82 -42.66
C GLY A 91 -5.12 -6.38 -43.76
N CYS A 92 -3.83 -6.34 -43.42
CA CYS A 92 -2.75 -6.54 -44.39
C CYS A 92 -1.42 -6.97 -43.72
N SER A 93 -1.03 -8.21 -44.05
CA SER A 93 0.29 -8.67 -44.51
C SER A 93 1.60 -8.30 -43.78
N ARG A 94 2.25 -9.39 -43.34
CA ARG A 94 3.67 -9.52 -43.00
C ARG A 94 4.59 -9.32 -44.21
N LYS A 95 5.77 -8.74 -44.00
CA LYS A 95 6.99 -9.07 -44.77
C LYS A 95 8.17 -9.29 -43.82
N ILE A 96 8.82 -10.43 -44.04
CA ILE A 96 9.99 -10.96 -43.34
C ILE A 96 11.25 -10.43 -44.05
N GLY A 97 12.17 -9.84 -43.32
CA GLY A 97 13.53 -9.52 -43.76
C GLY A 97 14.53 -10.50 -43.13
N ARG A 98 15.24 -11.24 -43.99
CA ARG A 98 16.28 -12.22 -43.68
C ARG A 98 17.64 -11.52 -43.78
N VAL A 99 18.51 -11.64 -42.78
CA VAL A 99 19.94 -11.34 -42.92
C VAL A 99 20.78 -12.42 -42.23
N THR A 100 21.82 -12.81 -42.96
CA THR A 100 22.79 -13.88 -42.78
C THR A 100 24.03 -13.42 -41.99
N SER A 101 24.66 -14.36 -41.28
CA SER A 101 26.07 -14.33 -40.80
C SER A 101 26.84 -15.48 -41.50
N PRO A 102 28.17 -15.73 -41.31
CA PRO A 102 29.34 -14.89 -40.93
C PRO A 102 30.63 -15.19 -41.78
N ALA A 103 31.74 -14.48 -41.53
CA ALA A 103 33.16 -14.95 -41.69
C ALA A 103 34.11 -13.93 -41.01
N ILE A 104 34.83 -14.24 -39.92
CA ILE A 104 36.21 -14.82 -39.75
C ILE A 104 37.34 -13.98 -40.37
N VAL A 105 38.25 -13.46 -39.52
CA VAL A 105 39.73 -13.60 -39.62
C VAL A 105 40.43 -13.21 -38.29
N HIS A 106 41.70 -13.64 -38.17
CA HIS A 106 42.43 -14.13 -37.00
C HIS A 106 43.66 -13.25 -36.65
N GLU A 107 44.30 -13.58 -35.51
CA GLU A 107 45.68 -13.28 -35.05
C GLU A 107 45.94 -11.95 -34.31
N GLY A 108 46.77 -11.86 -33.27
CA GLY A 108 47.68 -12.80 -32.58
C GLY A 108 48.65 -12.06 -31.63
N GLY A 109 49.23 -12.79 -30.66
CA GLY A 109 50.42 -12.43 -29.84
C GLY A 109 50.19 -11.47 -28.65
N GLY A 110 50.82 -11.55 -27.48
CA GLY A 110 51.86 -12.44 -26.92
C GLY A 110 52.38 -11.88 -25.57
N SER A 111 52.83 -12.80 -24.71
CA SER A 111 53.85 -12.68 -23.63
C SER A 111 53.69 -11.77 -22.39
N ASN A 112 53.79 -12.47 -21.24
CA ASN A 112 54.71 -12.29 -20.11
C ASN A 112 54.44 -11.35 -18.92
N GLU A 113 54.57 -12.00 -17.76
CA GLU A 113 55.35 -11.62 -16.57
C GLU A 113 54.63 -11.25 -15.27
N ARG A 114 55.19 -11.86 -14.22
CA ARG A 114 54.80 -11.89 -12.82
C ARG A 114 55.39 -10.67 -12.14
N ASP A 115 54.63 -10.02 -11.27
CA ASP A 115 55.17 -9.27 -10.14
C ASP A 115 54.29 -9.50 -8.92
N GLU A 116 54.92 -10.02 -7.88
CA GLU A 116 54.37 -10.14 -6.52
C GLU A 116 54.91 -8.94 -5.71
N PRO A 117 54.07 -8.23 -4.94
CA PRO A 117 54.56 -7.44 -3.84
C PRO A 117 54.02 -7.96 -2.51
N THR A 118 54.94 -8.36 -1.66
CA THR A 118 54.76 -8.51 -0.22
C THR A 118 54.58 -7.14 0.43
N ALA A 119 53.48 -6.90 1.15
CA ALA A 119 53.45 -5.92 2.25
C ALA A 119 52.16 -5.96 3.09
N LYS A 120 52.38 -6.12 4.40
CA LYS A 120 51.68 -5.49 5.52
C LYS A 120 50.25 -5.95 5.82
N LYS A 121 50.16 -6.73 6.90
CA LYS A 121 48.96 -6.99 7.69
C LYS A 121 48.46 -5.66 8.27
N VAL A 122 47.60 -4.97 7.52
CA VAL A 122 46.80 -3.86 8.04
C VAL A 122 45.68 -4.49 8.85
N ASN A 123 45.65 -4.18 10.13
CA ASN A 123 44.54 -4.51 11.01
C ASN A 123 43.34 -3.66 10.54
N SER A 124 42.57 -4.16 9.57
CA SER A 124 41.30 -3.55 9.21
C SER A 124 40.29 -3.96 10.27
N GLU A 125 40.27 -3.23 11.38
CA GLU A 125 38.99 -2.97 12.04
C GLU A 125 38.12 -2.35 10.96
N THR A 126 37.25 -3.17 10.38
CA THR A 126 36.29 -2.76 9.39
C THR A 126 35.37 -1.76 10.06
N HIS A 127 35.68 -0.47 9.90
CA HIS A 127 34.65 0.55 9.81
C HIS A 127 33.65 -0.01 8.78
N LEU A 128 32.56 -0.59 9.26
CA LEU A 128 31.37 -0.73 8.46
C LEU A 128 30.98 0.71 8.14
N ASP A 129 31.47 1.22 7.00
CA ASP A 129 30.94 2.43 6.40
C ASP A 129 29.43 2.33 6.52
N LYS A 130 28.81 3.32 7.18
CA LYS A 130 27.38 3.33 7.51
C LYS A 130 26.58 3.20 6.21
N LYS A 131 26.37 1.97 5.76
CA LYS A 131 25.73 1.69 4.49
C LYS A 131 24.28 2.13 4.62
N THR A 132 23.93 3.21 3.94
CA THR A 132 22.55 3.66 3.82
C THR A 132 21.77 2.64 3.02
N ILE A 133 20.59 2.26 3.52
CA ILE A 133 19.64 1.39 2.85
C ILE A 133 18.44 2.24 2.47
N LYS A 134 18.07 2.21 1.19
CA LYS A 134 16.93 2.94 0.66
C LYS A 134 15.75 2.01 0.41
N VAL A 135 14.58 2.39 0.91
CA VAL A 135 13.32 1.65 0.74
C VAL A 135 12.31 2.55 0.05
N MET A 136 11.79 2.11 -1.09
CA MET A 136 10.76 2.81 -1.85
C MET A 136 9.41 2.12 -1.67
N THR A 137 8.33 2.89 -1.49
CA THR A 137 6.95 2.37 -1.59
C THR A 137 6.13 3.20 -2.55
N TYR A 138 5.29 2.55 -3.37
CA TYR A 138 4.55 3.22 -4.44
C TYR A 138 3.29 2.43 -4.86
N ASN A 139 2.10 2.99 -4.67
CA ASN A 139 0.87 2.53 -5.35
C ASN A 139 0.91 2.94 -6.83
N VAL A 140 1.03 1.97 -7.74
CA VAL A 140 1.30 2.23 -9.17
C VAL A 140 0.06 2.53 -10.00
N TRP A 141 -1.11 2.48 -9.37
CA TRP A 141 -2.43 2.70 -9.94
C TRP A 141 -2.78 1.76 -11.08
N PHE A 142 -3.68 0.81 -10.81
CA PHE A 142 -4.13 -0.21 -11.75
C PHE A 142 -4.99 0.31 -12.91
N ARG A 143 -5.14 1.63 -13.09
CA ARG A 143 -5.95 2.24 -14.13
C ARG A 143 -5.23 2.14 -15.49
N GLU A 144 -5.38 0.97 -16.12
CA GLU A 144 -4.60 0.57 -17.30
C GLU A 144 -4.96 1.29 -18.61
N ASP A 145 -6.16 1.85 -18.70
CA ASP A 145 -6.63 2.62 -19.86
C ASP A 145 -6.00 4.02 -19.95
N LEU A 146 -5.30 4.48 -18.90
CA LEU A 146 -4.65 5.78 -18.87
C LEU A 146 -3.13 5.65 -18.98
N GLU A 147 -2.62 5.82 -20.20
CA GLU A 147 -1.19 5.97 -20.54
C GLU A 147 -0.25 4.95 -19.86
N LEU A 148 -0.72 3.73 -19.63
CA LEU A 148 -0.08 2.73 -18.77
C LEU A 148 1.42 2.54 -19.06
N THR A 149 1.78 2.36 -20.33
CA THR A 149 3.18 2.13 -20.72
C THR A 149 4.06 3.35 -20.39
N LYS A 150 3.54 4.57 -20.62
CA LYS A 150 4.27 5.81 -20.32
C LYS A 150 4.40 6.02 -18.81
N ARG A 151 3.34 5.74 -18.05
CA ARG A 151 3.34 5.77 -16.58
C ARG A 151 4.37 4.80 -15.99
N MET A 152 4.38 3.55 -16.45
CA MET A 152 5.33 2.53 -15.95
C MET A 152 6.78 2.84 -16.37
N TYR A 153 6.99 3.44 -17.55
CA TYR A 153 8.31 3.93 -17.94
C TYR A 153 8.79 5.07 -17.04
N ALA A 154 7.92 6.04 -16.73
CA ALA A 154 8.22 7.13 -15.81
C ALA A 154 8.52 6.62 -14.39
N LEU A 155 7.77 5.63 -13.90
CA LEU A 155 8.07 4.93 -12.65
C LEU A 155 9.45 4.26 -12.70
N GLY A 156 9.81 3.63 -13.83
CA GLY A 156 11.14 3.08 -14.05
C GLY A 156 12.26 4.13 -13.92
N ASN A 157 12.05 5.33 -14.45
CA ASN A 157 13.01 6.43 -14.30
C ASN A 157 13.18 6.86 -12.83
N LEU A 158 12.09 6.89 -12.05
CA LEU A 158 12.16 7.18 -10.62
C LEU A 158 12.98 6.11 -9.88
N ILE A 159 12.75 4.83 -10.19
CA ILE A 159 13.52 3.71 -9.59
C ILE A 159 15.00 3.86 -9.90
N GLN A 160 15.35 4.14 -11.15
CA GLN A 160 16.75 4.34 -11.56
C GLN A 160 17.38 5.57 -10.89
N HIS A 161 16.63 6.67 -10.77
CA HIS A 161 17.11 7.90 -10.15
C HIS A 161 17.38 7.74 -8.64
N HIS A 162 16.42 7.20 -7.89
CA HIS A 162 16.56 7.06 -6.44
C HIS A 162 17.38 5.84 -6.03
N ASN A 163 17.51 4.86 -6.93
CA ASN A 163 18.27 3.62 -6.77
C ASN A 163 17.97 2.90 -5.43
N PRO A 164 16.70 2.57 -5.13
CA PRO A 164 16.33 1.95 -3.86
C PRO A 164 16.88 0.52 -3.75
N ASP A 165 17.29 0.10 -2.56
CA ASP A 165 17.71 -1.28 -2.28
C ASP A 165 16.49 -2.22 -2.18
N LEU A 166 15.37 -1.69 -1.70
CA LEU A 166 14.12 -2.41 -1.46
C LEU A 166 12.95 -1.61 -2.05
N ILE A 167 11.99 -2.27 -2.68
CA ILE A 167 10.80 -1.62 -3.24
C ILE A 167 9.55 -2.39 -2.86
N CYS A 168 8.49 -1.67 -2.50
CA CYS A 168 7.15 -2.19 -2.23
C CYS A 168 6.14 -1.50 -3.15
N PHE A 169 5.54 -2.25 -4.08
CA PHE A 169 4.48 -1.75 -4.95
C PHE A 169 3.12 -2.25 -4.48
N GLN A 170 2.10 -1.44 -4.71
CA GLN A 170 0.68 -1.79 -4.57
C GLN A 170 -0.03 -1.61 -5.91
N GLU A 171 -1.14 -2.31 -6.14
CA GLU A 171 -1.92 -2.28 -7.40
C GLU A 171 -1.16 -2.76 -8.65
N VAL A 172 -0.22 -3.70 -8.49
CA VAL A 172 0.48 -4.30 -9.63
C VAL A 172 -0.42 -5.32 -10.32
N THR A 173 -0.92 -4.98 -11.50
CA THR A 173 -1.69 -5.89 -12.36
C THR A 173 -0.78 -6.82 -13.18
N PRO A 174 -1.33 -7.87 -13.83
CA PRO A 174 -0.59 -8.69 -14.78
C PRO A 174 0.13 -7.88 -15.88
N ASN A 175 -0.52 -6.88 -16.47
CA ASN A 175 0.08 -6.08 -17.53
C ASN A 175 1.18 -5.15 -17.00
N ILE A 176 0.97 -4.56 -15.82
CA ILE A 176 2.00 -3.77 -15.14
C ILE A 176 3.22 -4.65 -14.84
N TYR A 177 3.02 -5.83 -14.26
CA TYR A 177 4.10 -6.79 -13.99
C TYR A 177 4.93 -7.06 -15.25
N MET A 178 4.26 -7.32 -16.39
CA MET A 178 4.96 -7.56 -17.66
C MET A 178 5.74 -6.35 -18.18
N LEU A 179 5.27 -5.13 -17.94
CA LEU A 179 5.99 -3.90 -18.30
C LEU A 179 7.21 -3.69 -17.41
N LEU A 180 7.05 -3.86 -16.08
CA LEU A 180 8.15 -3.75 -15.12
C LEU A 180 9.21 -4.82 -15.39
N GLN A 181 8.82 -6.06 -15.69
CA GLN A 181 9.72 -7.17 -16.00
C GLN A 181 10.62 -6.90 -17.21
N LYS A 182 10.15 -6.11 -18.18
CA LYS A 182 10.92 -5.72 -19.38
C LYS A 182 11.88 -4.55 -19.13
N SER A 183 11.82 -3.93 -17.96
CA SER A 183 12.65 -2.76 -17.65
C SER A 183 14.09 -3.17 -17.36
N GLY A 184 15.05 -2.33 -17.75
CA GLY A 184 16.48 -2.63 -17.58
C GLY A 184 16.93 -2.79 -16.13
N TRP A 185 16.26 -2.12 -15.19
CA TRP A 185 16.54 -2.21 -13.76
C TRP A 185 16.04 -3.52 -13.12
N TRP A 186 15.12 -4.26 -13.76
CA TRP A 186 14.48 -5.43 -13.16
C TRP A 186 15.47 -6.51 -12.70
N GLN A 187 16.51 -6.75 -13.50
CA GLN A 187 17.48 -7.83 -13.26
C GLN A 187 18.34 -7.61 -12.01
N GLU A 188 18.39 -6.37 -11.49
CA GLU A 188 19.10 -6.06 -10.25
C GLU A 188 18.33 -6.53 -9.01
N TYR A 189 17.05 -6.87 -9.15
CA TYR A 189 16.17 -7.17 -8.03
C TYR A 189 15.64 -8.60 -8.08
N LYS A 190 15.60 -9.23 -6.90
CA LYS A 190 14.78 -10.42 -6.66
C LYS A 190 13.34 -9.99 -6.42
N CYS A 191 12.41 -10.58 -7.16
CA CYS A 191 10.97 -10.29 -7.07
C CYS A 191 10.24 -11.30 -6.16
N SER A 192 9.26 -10.82 -5.38
CA SER A 192 8.39 -11.67 -4.56
C SER A 192 7.41 -12.51 -5.36
N LEU A 193 7.05 -12.06 -6.57
CA LEU A 193 6.11 -12.74 -7.45
C LEU A 193 6.85 -13.58 -8.49
N SER A 194 6.41 -14.82 -8.68
CA SER A 194 6.73 -15.56 -9.90
C SER A 194 5.86 -15.08 -11.06
N ALA A 195 6.32 -15.24 -12.30
CA ALA A 195 5.52 -14.93 -13.48
C ALA A 195 4.17 -15.67 -13.48
N ARG A 196 4.13 -16.91 -12.97
CA ARG A 196 2.88 -17.66 -12.83
C ARG A 196 1.94 -16.99 -11.82
N MET A 197 2.45 -16.61 -10.65
CA MET A 197 1.65 -15.95 -9.62
C MET A 197 1.10 -14.62 -10.11
N ALA A 198 1.91 -13.79 -10.76
CA ALA A 198 1.49 -12.48 -11.26
C ALA A 198 0.30 -12.53 -12.23
N MET A 199 0.03 -13.68 -12.86
CA MET A 199 -1.08 -13.86 -13.81
C MET A 199 -2.37 -14.41 -13.18
N GLN A 200 -2.40 -14.69 -11.87
CA GLN A 200 -3.51 -15.42 -11.24
C GLN A 200 -4.66 -14.53 -10.72
N ARG A 201 -4.38 -13.27 -10.38
CA ARG A 201 -5.34 -12.32 -9.78
C ARG A 201 -5.28 -10.99 -10.52
N GLN A 202 -6.24 -10.11 -10.22
CA GLN A 202 -6.38 -8.83 -10.89
C GLN A 202 -5.25 -7.86 -10.58
N TYR A 203 -4.78 -7.84 -9.33
CA TYR A 203 -3.66 -7.01 -8.89
C TYR A 203 -3.03 -7.58 -7.61
N TYR A 204 -1.82 -7.11 -7.30
CA TYR A 204 -0.99 -7.60 -6.20
C TYR A 204 -0.27 -6.47 -5.48
N CYS A 205 0.14 -6.76 -4.23
CA CYS A 205 1.35 -6.14 -3.70
C CYS A 205 2.58 -6.89 -4.23
N MET A 206 3.64 -6.17 -4.59
CA MET A 206 4.87 -6.76 -5.14
C MET A 206 6.09 -6.16 -4.43
N GLN A 207 7.00 -7.01 -3.99
CA GLN A 207 8.24 -6.59 -3.34
C GLN A 207 9.45 -6.92 -4.21
N MET A 208 10.41 -5.99 -4.28
CA MET A 208 11.64 -6.11 -5.04
C MET A 208 12.84 -5.86 -4.11
N SER A 209 13.88 -6.69 -4.20
CA SER A 209 15.05 -6.57 -3.33
C SER A 209 16.37 -6.74 -4.08
N LYS A 210 17.29 -5.78 -3.92
CA LYS A 210 18.73 -5.92 -4.24
C LYS A 210 19.49 -6.68 -3.17
N LEU A 211 18.96 -6.69 -1.95
CA LEU A 211 19.57 -7.36 -0.80
C LEU A 211 19.19 -8.85 -0.75
N PRO A 212 20.02 -9.71 -0.12
CA PRO A 212 19.70 -11.13 0.02
C PRO A 212 18.39 -11.35 0.79
N VAL A 213 17.46 -12.10 0.18
CA VAL A 213 16.14 -12.42 0.76
C VAL A 213 16.07 -13.90 1.09
N SER A 214 15.77 -14.21 2.35
CA SER A 214 15.55 -15.58 2.85
C SER A 214 14.20 -16.14 2.40
N SER A 215 13.12 -15.37 2.56
CA SER A 215 11.76 -15.78 2.20
C SER A 215 10.91 -14.59 1.76
N PHE A 216 9.89 -14.90 0.96
CA PHE A 216 8.75 -14.02 0.72
C PHE A 216 7.50 -14.78 1.17
N GLU A 217 6.66 -14.12 1.95
CA GLU A 217 5.42 -14.66 2.49
C GLU A 217 4.29 -13.65 2.26
N CYS A 218 3.10 -14.11 1.87
CA CYS A 218 1.92 -13.25 1.80
C CYS A 218 0.77 -13.92 2.55
N MET A 219 0.13 -13.14 3.43
CA MET A 219 -0.94 -13.57 4.31
C MET A 219 -2.22 -12.83 3.94
N PRO A 220 -3.22 -13.49 3.33
CA PRO A 220 -4.47 -12.83 2.98
C PRO A 220 -5.26 -12.46 4.23
N PHE A 221 -5.91 -11.30 4.20
CA PHE A 221 -6.82 -10.90 5.27
C PHE A 221 -8.18 -11.57 5.07
N SER A 222 -8.60 -12.38 6.04
CA SER A 222 -9.86 -13.13 5.97
C SER A 222 -11.10 -12.24 5.91
N ASN A 223 -10.99 -10.99 6.39
CA ASN A 223 -12.06 -10.00 6.36
C ASN A 223 -12.01 -9.08 5.13
N SER A 224 -11.11 -9.32 4.17
CA SER A 224 -11.01 -8.50 2.97
C SER A 224 -12.05 -8.91 1.93
N VAL A 225 -12.62 -7.92 1.25
CA VAL A 225 -13.50 -8.11 0.08
C VAL A 225 -12.84 -7.62 -1.22
N MET A 226 -11.66 -7.03 -1.10
CA MET A 226 -10.82 -6.55 -2.19
C MET A 226 -9.51 -7.37 -2.31
N GLU A 227 -9.48 -8.59 -1.77
CA GLU A 227 -8.33 -9.49 -1.83
C GLU A 227 -7.02 -8.91 -1.22
N ARG A 228 -7.15 -8.16 -0.13
CA ARG A 228 -6.00 -7.53 0.55
C ARG A 228 -5.20 -8.54 1.36
N GLU A 229 -3.90 -8.29 1.46
CA GLU A 229 -2.94 -9.19 2.11
C GLU A 229 -1.81 -8.40 2.79
N LEU A 230 -1.18 -9.03 3.78
CA LEU A 230 0.11 -8.60 4.32
C LEU A 230 1.20 -9.41 3.64
N CYS A 231 2.06 -8.75 2.85
CA CYS A 231 3.25 -9.38 2.28
C CYS A 231 4.50 -9.01 3.07
N MET A 232 5.36 -9.99 3.32
CA MET A 232 6.55 -9.91 4.15
C MET A 232 7.74 -10.51 3.39
N ALA A 233 8.90 -9.87 3.55
CA ALA A 233 10.17 -10.35 3.06
C ALA A 233 11.21 -10.34 4.19
N ASP A 234 11.86 -11.48 4.40
CA ASP A 234 12.96 -11.60 5.35
C ASP A 234 14.28 -11.24 4.67
N ILE A 235 14.79 -10.04 4.98
CA ILE A 235 15.98 -9.45 4.37
C ILE A 235 17.19 -9.65 5.29
N ASN A 236 18.30 -10.13 4.72
CA ASN A 236 19.58 -10.21 5.42
C ASN A 236 20.46 -9.01 5.05
N ILE A 237 20.82 -8.21 6.05
CA ILE A 237 21.66 -7.02 5.90
C ILE A 237 23.02 -7.31 6.52
N GLY A 238 24.09 -7.16 5.73
CA GLY A 238 25.47 -7.33 6.21
C GLY A 238 25.80 -8.72 6.76
N GLY A 239 25.00 -9.74 6.43
CA GLY A 239 25.24 -11.14 6.82
C GLY A 239 24.85 -11.53 8.24
N ALA A 240 24.55 -10.57 9.12
CA ALA A 240 24.21 -10.84 10.53
C ALA A 240 22.88 -10.23 10.97
N THR A 241 22.49 -9.08 10.40
CA THR A 241 21.29 -8.36 10.82
C THR A 241 20.10 -8.74 9.96
N LYS A 242 18.99 -9.07 10.62
CA LYS A 242 17.71 -9.36 9.94
C LYS A 242 16.82 -8.14 9.96
N LEU A 243 16.18 -7.86 8.83
CA LEU A 243 15.14 -6.87 8.66
C LEU A 243 13.93 -7.52 8.01
N VAL A 244 12.75 -7.35 8.60
CA VAL A 244 11.50 -7.70 7.94
C VAL A 244 11.00 -6.48 7.17
N LEU A 245 10.89 -6.63 5.85
CA LEU A 245 10.20 -5.65 5.00
C LEU A 245 8.77 -6.13 4.78
N ALA A 246 7.79 -5.38 5.26
CA ALA A 246 6.39 -5.65 5.07
C ALA A 246 5.72 -4.61 4.18
N THR A 247 4.80 -5.05 3.34
CA THR A 247 3.90 -4.18 2.58
C THR A 247 2.47 -4.66 2.62
N SER A 248 1.53 -3.72 2.54
CA SER A 248 0.13 -4.02 2.31
C SER A 248 -0.54 -2.93 1.48
N HIS A 249 -1.70 -3.26 0.95
CA HIS A 249 -2.68 -2.30 0.45
C HIS A 249 -3.95 -2.51 1.28
N LEU A 250 -4.14 -1.78 2.38
CA LEU A 250 -5.27 -2.02 3.29
C LEU A 250 -6.59 -1.58 2.66
N GLU A 251 -7.70 -2.18 3.10
CA GLU A 251 -9.04 -2.04 2.50
C GLU A 251 -9.37 -0.57 2.16
N SER A 252 -9.61 -0.31 0.88
CA SER A 252 -9.83 1.05 0.38
C SER A 252 -11.28 1.50 0.63
N PRO A 253 -11.54 2.79 0.86
CA PRO A 253 -12.88 3.33 0.67
C PRO A 253 -13.26 3.20 -0.82
N CYS A 254 -14.53 2.95 -1.11
CA CYS A 254 -15.04 3.01 -2.50
C CYS A 254 -16.17 4.04 -2.63
N ALA A 255 -17.42 3.61 -2.64
CA ALA A 255 -18.58 4.48 -2.63
C ALA A 255 -18.73 5.19 -1.28
N TRP A 256 -19.43 6.33 -1.28
CA TRP A 256 -19.66 7.17 -0.09
C TRP A 256 -20.27 6.43 1.12
N ASN A 257 -20.97 5.33 0.89
CA ASN A 257 -21.57 4.48 1.93
C ASN A 257 -20.72 3.23 2.28
N GLN A 258 -19.55 3.06 1.66
CA GLN A 258 -18.67 1.90 1.79
C GLN A 258 -17.23 2.38 2.06
N MET A 259 -17.00 2.89 3.28
CA MET A 259 -15.70 3.41 3.72
C MET A 259 -14.73 2.33 4.21
N TYR A 260 -15.22 1.12 4.48
CA TYR A 260 -14.45 -0.05 4.93
C TYR A 260 -13.48 0.20 6.10
N SER A 261 -13.79 1.18 6.95
CA SER A 261 -12.96 1.56 8.09
C SER A 261 -12.77 0.38 9.06
N LYS A 262 -13.85 -0.36 9.37
CA LYS A 262 -13.78 -1.51 10.26
C LYS A 262 -12.84 -2.60 9.73
N GLU A 263 -12.92 -2.86 8.43
CA GLU A 263 -12.09 -3.86 7.75
C GLU A 263 -10.62 -3.43 7.79
N ARG A 264 -10.33 -2.20 7.36
CA ARG A 264 -8.99 -1.62 7.34
C ARG A 264 -8.36 -1.56 8.73
N VAL A 265 -9.09 -1.13 9.75
CA VAL A 265 -8.62 -1.13 11.16
C VAL A 265 -8.31 -2.55 11.63
N THR A 266 -9.16 -3.53 11.29
CA THR A 266 -8.92 -4.94 11.64
C THR A 266 -7.64 -5.47 10.99
N GLN A 267 -7.39 -5.12 9.73
CA GLN A 267 -6.20 -5.52 8.97
C GLN A 267 -4.92 -4.87 9.50
N ALA A 268 -4.95 -3.56 9.80
CA ALA A 268 -3.81 -2.86 10.42
C ALA A 268 -3.45 -3.50 11.78
N ASN A 269 -4.45 -3.72 12.64
CA ASN A 269 -4.23 -4.38 13.93
C ASN A 269 -3.68 -5.81 13.78
N ALA A 270 -4.19 -6.59 12.82
CA ALA A 270 -3.67 -7.93 12.55
C ALA A 270 -2.21 -7.89 12.10
N SER A 271 -1.88 -6.95 11.21
CA SER A 271 -0.52 -6.74 10.72
C SER A 271 0.42 -6.37 11.86
N MET A 272 0.07 -5.38 12.67
CA MET A 272 0.88 -4.94 13.80
C MET A 272 1.13 -6.09 14.79
N ARG A 273 0.13 -6.91 15.13
CA ARG A 273 0.32 -8.08 16.02
C ARG A 273 1.29 -9.12 15.46
N ILE A 274 1.33 -9.31 14.14
CA ILE A 274 2.24 -10.26 13.50
C ILE A 274 3.65 -9.67 13.48
N LEU A 275 3.77 -8.42 13.01
CA LEU A 275 5.04 -7.75 12.78
C LEU A 275 5.75 -7.37 14.08
N ASP A 276 5.03 -7.15 15.17
CA ASP A 276 5.62 -6.77 16.44
C ASP A 276 6.51 -7.88 17.06
N LYS A 277 6.43 -9.11 16.55
CA LYS A 277 7.30 -10.22 16.98
C LYS A 277 8.74 -10.07 16.51
N PHE A 278 8.99 -9.24 15.50
CA PHE A 278 10.31 -9.08 14.90
C PHE A 278 11.03 -7.87 15.47
N ARG A 279 12.37 -7.91 15.46
CA ARG A 279 13.21 -6.86 16.05
C ARG A 279 13.27 -5.61 15.16
N ASN A 280 13.70 -5.77 13.91
CA ASN A 280 13.76 -4.71 12.92
C ASN A 280 12.69 -4.94 11.86
N VAL A 281 11.79 -3.97 11.71
CA VAL A 281 10.67 -4.03 10.77
C VAL A 281 10.45 -2.69 10.11
N ILE A 282 10.25 -2.72 8.80
CA ILE A 282 9.65 -1.62 8.05
C ILE A 282 8.33 -2.12 7.49
N PHE A 283 7.22 -1.50 7.88
CA PHE A 283 5.91 -1.74 7.29
C PHE A 283 5.48 -0.51 6.49
N CYS A 284 5.22 -0.72 5.21
CA CYS A 284 4.94 0.38 4.29
C CYS A 284 3.90 0.04 3.23
N GLY A 285 3.51 1.03 2.42
CA GLY A 285 2.50 0.87 1.37
C GLY A 285 1.28 1.75 1.59
N ASP A 286 0.30 1.55 0.71
CA ASP A 286 -0.98 2.24 0.75
C ASP A 286 -1.85 1.68 1.88
N MET A 287 -1.84 2.39 3.00
CA MET A 287 -2.60 2.02 4.18
C MET A 287 -4.07 2.43 4.05
N ASN A 288 -4.47 3.18 3.01
CA ASN A 288 -5.78 3.83 2.87
C ASN A 288 -6.26 4.55 4.15
N TRP A 289 -5.33 4.95 5.03
CA TRP A 289 -5.65 5.28 6.41
C TRP A 289 -6.12 6.73 6.53
N ASP A 290 -7.29 6.91 7.12
CA ASP A 290 -7.83 8.23 7.45
C ASP A 290 -7.82 8.42 8.96
N ASP A 291 -6.87 9.22 9.49
CA ASP A 291 -6.76 9.42 10.94
C ASP A 291 -8.04 9.97 11.59
N LYS A 292 -8.90 10.67 10.81
CA LYS A 292 -10.20 11.16 11.28
C LYS A 292 -11.28 10.07 11.33
N GLY A 293 -11.24 9.13 10.40
CA GLY A 293 -12.27 8.09 10.24
C GLY A 293 -11.90 6.79 10.97
N ASP A 294 -10.64 6.40 10.90
CA ASP A 294 -10.08 5.16 11.44
C ASP A 294 -9.47 5.32 12.83
N GLY A 295 -9.24 6.58 13.25
CA GLY A 295 -8.52 6.91 14.47
C GLY A 295 -6.99 6.84 14.28
N PRO A 296 -6.22 6.89 15.37
CA PRO A 296 -4.77 6.78 15.28
C PRO A 296 -4.37 5.41 14.72
N PHE A 297 -3.34 5.38 13.88
CA PHE A 297 -2.77 4.13 13.41
C PHE A 297 -2.30 3.29 14.63
N PRO A 298 -2.55 1.97 14.68
CA PRO A 298 -2.37 1.15 15.89
C PRO A 298 -0.90 0.79 16.14
N LEU A 299 -0.05 1.80 16.34
CA LEU A 299 1.37 1.63 16.67
C LEU A 299 1.53 1.13 18.11
N SER A 300 2.29 0.04 18.27
CA SER A 300 2.75 -0.43 19.58
C SER A 300 3.98 0.34 20.06
N ASP A 301 4.36 0.17 21.32
CA ASP A 301 5.58 0.76 21.87
C ASP A 301 6.82 0.39 21.03
N GLY A 302 7.69 1.39 20.80
CA GLY A 302 8.90 1.23 19.98
C GLY A 302 8.67 1.33 18.47
N TRP A 303 7.42 1.47 18.02
CA TRP A 303 7.11 1.82 16.63
C TRP A 303 6.97 3.32 16.44
N VAL A 304 7.35 3.78 15.26
CA VAL A 304 7.28 5.19 14.84
C VAL A 304 6.67 5.31 13.45
N ASP A 305 5.97 6.41 13.18
CA ASP A 305 5.60 6.81 11.82
C ASP A 305 6.72 7.71 11.27
N ALA A 306 7.43 7.21 10.26
CA ALA A 306 8.66 7.85 9.78
C ALA A 306 8.40 9.25 9.18
N TRP A 307 7.22 9.50 8.61
CA TRP A 307 6.88 10.84 8.12
C TRP A 307 6.66 11.79 9.29
N ALA A 308 5.87 11.37 10.28
CA ALA A 308 5.58 12.20 11.45
C ALA A 308 6.86 12.52 12.26
N GLU A 309 7.80 11.58 12.35
CA GLU A 309 9.08 11.76 13.03
C GLU A 309 10.01 12.72 12.29
N LEU A 310 10.19 12.54 10.98
CA LEU A 310 11.17 13.30 10.19
C LEU A 310 10.65 14.65 9.67
N LYS A 311 9.33 14.78 9.53
CA LYS A 311 8.65 15.95 8.94
C LYS A 311 7.54 16.48 9.87
N PRO A 312 7.87 16.82 11.14
CA PRO A 312 6.87 17.26 12.10
C PRO A 312 6.16 18.53 11.60
N GLY A 313 4.82 18.47 11.54
CA GLY A 313 3.98 19.58 11.08
C GLY A 313 3.73 19.62 9.57
N GLU A 314 4.36 18.75 8.77
CA GLU A 314 4.01 18.60 7.36
C GLU A 314 2.93 17.52 7.17
N ASP A 315 1.90 17.82 6.39
CA ASP A 315 0.76 16.93 6.18
C ASP A 315 1.12 15.59 5.48
N GLY A 316 2.11 15.61 4.59
CA GLY A 316 2.55 14.43 3.85
C GLY A 316 1.49 13.81 2.95
N TRP A 317 0.67 14.61 2.27
CA TRP A 317 -0.37 14.09 1.38
C TRP A 317 0.22 13.30 0.20
N THR A 318 0.16 11.97 0.26
CA THR A 318 0.58 11.08 -0.82
C THR A 318 -0.51 10.87 -1.86
N TYR A 319 -1.77 11.13 -1.50
CA TYR A 319 -2.89 11.27 -2.42
C TYR A 319 -3.44 12.71 -2.33
N ASP A 320 -3.19 13.52 -3.36
CA ASP A 320 -3.50 14.95 -3.34
C ASP A 320 -4.13 15.43 -4.65
N THR A 321 -5.44 15.65 -4.62
CA THR A 321 -6.21 16.20 -5.77
C THR A 321 -5.87 17.64 -6.16
N ARG A 322 -5.11 18.37 -5.33
CA ARG A 322 -4.62 19.72 -5.65
C ARG A 322 -3.24 19.68 -6.30
N ALA A 323 -2.33 18.89 -5.76
CA ALA A 323 -0.96 18.81 -6.25
C ALA A 323 -0.80 17.84 -7.43
N ASN A 324 -1.55 16.73 -7.44
CA ASN A 324 -1.55 15.78 -8.54
C ASN A 324 -2.47 16.28 -9.66
N GLY A 325 -1.87 16.85 -10.71
CA GLY A 325 -2.61 17.41 -11.85
C GLY A 325 -3.49 16.40 -12.60
N MET A 326 -3.19 15.10 -12.50
CA MET A 326 -4.01 14.03 -13.11
C MET A 326 -5.37 13.86 -12.40
N LEU A 327 -5.40 14.17 -11.10
CA LEU A 327 -6.61 14.15 -10.29
C LEU A 327 -7.37 15.48 -10.34
N ALA A 328 -6.87 16.46 -11.10
CA ALA A 328 -7.48 17.78 -11.11
C ALA A 328 -8.95 17.73 -11.57
N GLY A 329 -9.73 18.56 -10.90
CA GLY A 329 -11.16 18.65 -11.11
C GLY A 329 -12.00 17.50 -10.53
N ASN A 330 -11.39 16.57 -9.79
CA ASN A 330 -12.09 15.76 -8.79
C ASN A 330 -12.44 16.63 -7.56
N ARG A 331 -13.32 16.15 -6.68
CA ARG A 331 -13.59 16.84 -5.40
C ARG A 331 -12.30 16.91 -4.58
N LYS A 332 -12.15 17.97 -3.80
CA LYS A 332 -10.97 18.15 -2.93
C LYS A 332 -10.85 16.97 -1.95
N LEU A 333 -9.80 16.19 -2.15
CA LEU A 333 -9.35 15.13 -1.27
C LEU A 333 -7.82 15.19 -1.17
N GLN A 334 -7.32 15.24 0.07
CA GLN A 334 -5.89 15.30 0.39
C GLN A 334 -5.65 14.41 1.60
N LYS A 335 -4.93 13.31 1.41
CA LYS A 335 -4.76 12.25 2.42
C LYS A 335 -3.35 11.69 2.37
N ARG A 336 -2.86 11.25 3.54
CA ARG A 336 -1.60 10.52 3.70
C ARG A 336 -1.90 9.03 3.78
N LEU A 337 -2.23 8.47 2.62
CA LEU A 337 -2.65 7.07 2.48
C LEU A 337 -1.43 6.15 2.58
N ASP A 338 -0.34 6.51 1.91
CA ASP A 338 0.91 5.76 1.90
C ASP A 338 1.76 6.16 3.10
N ARG A 339 2.23 5.16 3.85
CA ARG A 339 2.99 5.39 5.08
C ARG A 339 4.20 4.49 5.16
N PHE A 340 5.17 4.90 5.98
CA PHE A 340 6.21 4.06 6.54
C PHE A 340 6.03 4.06 8.06
N VAL A 341 5.74 2.90 8.63
CA VAL A 341 5.77 2.70 10.09
C VAL A 341 6.86 1.68 10.41
N CYS A 342 7.70 2.03 11.38
CA CYS A 342 8.99 1.38 11.57
C CYS A 342 9.18 0.99 13.02
N LYS A 343 9.76 -0.19 13.26
CA LYS A 343 10.40 -0.55 14.53
C LYS A 343 11.82 -0.97 14.23
N LEU A 344 12.79 -0.12 14.57
CA LEU A 344 14.15 -0.22 14.06
C LEU A 344 15.18 0.03 15.18
N PRO A 345 15.23 -0.80 16.24
CA PRO A 345 16.18 -0.58 17.34
C PRO A 345 17.65 -0.67 16.92
N ASP A 346 17.97 -1.36 15.81
CA ASP A 346 19.33 -1.50 15.32
C ASP A 346 19.66 -0.52 14.17
N PHE A 347 18.73 0.38 13.82
CA PHE A 347 18.89 1.34 12.72
C PHE A 347 18.41 2.75 13.12
N GLU A 348 19.03 3.76 12.51
CA GLU A 348 18.56 5.14 12.56
C GLU A 348 17.74 5.44 11.30
N ILE A 349 16.59 6.11 11.46
CA ILE A 349 15.81 6.62 10.34
C ILE A 349 16.39 7.99 9.94
N ASN A 350 16.91 8.11 8.71
CA ASN A 350 17.66 9.31 8.31
C ASN A 350 16.80 10.32 7.55
N THR A 351 16.13 9.88 6.49
CA THR A 351 15.39 10.76 5.58
C THR A 351 14.16 10.08 5.02
N ILE A 352 13.13 10.87 4.72
CA ILE A 352 11.96 10.46 3.95
C ILE A 352 11.68 11.51 2.88
N GLU A 353 11.49 11.05 1.64
CA GLU A 353 11.26 11.89 0.47
C GLU A 353 9.99 11.45 -0.26
N MET A 354 9.19 12.42 -0.71
CA MET A 354 8.03 12.20 -1.58
C MET A 354 8.41 12.40 -3.04
N ILE A 355 8.11 11.39 -3.87
CA ILE A 355 8.58 11.27 -5.26
C ILE A 355 7.43 11.12 -6.25
N GLY A 356 7.70 11.26 -7.54
CA GLY A 356 6.69 11.10 -8.60
C GLY A 356 5.69 12.25 -8.71
N LYS A 357 6.08 13.45 -8.25
CA LYS A 357 5.25 14.65 -8.25
C LYS A 357 5.17 15.36 -9.61
N GLU A 358 6.08 15.04 -10.51
CA GLU A 358 6.20 15.74 -11.79
C GLU A 358 5.35 15.06 -12.87
N ALA A 359 4.68 15.88 -13.68
CA ALA A 359 3.98 15.42 -14.86
C ALA A 359 4.96 14.84 -15.89
N ILE A 360 4.54 13.78 -16.58
CA ILE A 360 5.29 13.18 -17.68
C ILE A 360 5.27 14.15 -18.86
N PRO A 361 6.43 14.66 -19.32
CA PRO A 361 6.47 15.67 -20.37
C PRO A 361 5.78 15.23 -21.66
N GLY A 362 4.88 16.08 -22.17
CA GLY A 362 4.18 15.85 -23.44
C GLY A 362 3.11 14.76 -23.41
N ILE A 363 2.74 14.24 -22.23
CA ILE A 363 1.68 13.24 -22.07
C ILE A 363 0.51 13.88 -21.33
N SER A 364 -0.69 13.69 -21.86
CA SER A 364 -1.93 14.22 -21.30
C SER A 364 -3.07 13.24 -21.52
N HIS A 365 -4.13 13.39 -20.74
CA HIS A 365 -5.34 12.62 -20.89
C HIS A 365 -6.55 13.55 -20.83
N TYR A 366 -7.69 13.10 -21.34
CA TYR A 366 -8.89 13.92 -21.43
C TYR A 366 -9.97 13.36 -20.50
N LYS A 367 -10.66 14.25 -19.77
CA LYS A 367 -11.91 13.91 -19.07
C LYS A 367 -13.05 14.71 -19.67
N GLU A 368 -14.12 14.02 -20.03
CA GLU A 368 -15.37 14.65 -20.42
C GLU A 368 -16.02 15.31 -19.19
N LYS A 369 -16.43 16.57 -19.32
CA LYS A 369 -17.18 17.30 -18.29
C LYS A 369 -18.29 18.12 -18.89
N THR A 370 -19.47 17.99 -18.30
CA THR A 370 -20.61 18.86 -18.60
C THR A 370 -20.49 20.16 -17.80
N VAL A 371 -20.16 21.25 -18.49
CA VAL A 371 -20.11 22.60 -17.91
C VAL A 371 -21.23 23.41 -18.55
N ARG A 372 -22.18 23.88 -17.72
CA ARG A 372 -23.32 24.70 -18.18
C ARG A 372 -24.12 24.04 -19.34
N LYS A 373 -24.40 22.74 -19.23
CA LYS A 373 -25.10 21.91 -20.25
C LYS A 373 -24.34 21.73 -21.58
N VAL A 374 -23.05 22.06 -21.61
CA VAL A 374 -22.16 21.79 -22.75
C VAL A 374 -21.13 20.75 -22.33
N VAL A 375 -21.02 19.69 -23.11
CA VAL A 375 -20.00 18.65 -22.94
C VAL A 375 -18.67 19.21 -23.45
N GLN A 376 -17.64 19.16 -22.60
CA GLN A 376 -16.29 19.63 -22.90
C GLN A 376 -15.28 18.54 -22.54
N ASN A 377 -14.31 18.30 -23.42
CA ASN A 377 -13.16 17.47 -23.11
C ASN A 377 -12.06 18.35 -22.52
N ILE A 378 -11.80 18.19 -21.23
CA ILE A 378 -10.77 18.94 -20.53
C ILE A 378 -9.50 18.08 -20.49
N GLU A 379 -8.40 18.68 -20.94
CA GLU A 379 -7.07 18.08 -20.91
C GLU A 379 -6.45 18.18 -19.52
N TYR A 380 -5.84 17.09 -19.06
CA TYR A 380 -5.13 16.99 -17.79
C TYR A 380 -3.76 16.34 -17.99
N PRO A 381 -2.73 16.76 -17.24
CA PRO A 381 -1.42 16.12 -17.30
C PRO A 381 -1.49 14.69 -16.78
N VAL A 382 -0.56 13.85 -17.23
CA VAL A 382 -0.38 12.49 -16.72
C VAL A 382 0.87 12.44 -15.85
N LEU A 383 0.72 11.96 -14.63
CA LEU A 383 1.80 11.63 -13.70
C LEU A 383 2.05 10.10 -13.70
N PRO A 384 3.09 9.58 -13.03
CA PRO A 384 3.30 8.13 -12.92
C PRO A 384 2.13 7.36 -12.31
N SER A 385 1.38 8.00 -11.39
CA SER A 385 0.25 7.42 -10.66
C SER A 385 -0.65 8.55 -10.13
N ASP A 386 -1.84 8.20 -9.65
CA ASP A 386 -2.66 9.08 -8.81
C ASP A 386 -2.07 9.27 -7.39
N HIS A 387 -1.17 8.37 -6.98
CA HIS A 387 -0.35 8.50 -5.76
C HIS A 387 1.04 9.09 -6.04
N PHE A 388 1.57 9.81 -5.05
CA PHE A 388 2.99 10.08 -4.91
C PHE A 388 3.66 8.96 -4.13
N GLY A 389 4.85 8.55 -4.56
CA GLY A 389 5.63 7.54 -3.86
C GLY A 389 6.41 8.13 -2.68
N LEU A 390 6.94 7.25 -1.83
CA LEU A 390 7.83 7.62 -0.74
C LEU A 390 9.15 6.83 -0.82
N VAL A 391 10.26 7.47 -0.48
CA VAL A 391 11.58 6.85 -0.32
C VAL A 391 12.10 7.13 1.08
N LEU A 392 12.32 6.08 1.86
CA LEU A 392 12.91 6.10 3.19
C LEU A 392 14.39 5.71 3.11
N SER A 393 15.25 6.39 3.86
CA SER A 393 16.65 5.97 4.06
C SER A 393 16.92 5.67 5.52
N ILE A 394 17.58 4.54 5.77
CA ILE A 394 18.02 4.11 7.11
C ILE A 394 19.51 3.76 7.11
N THR A 395 20.17 3.87 8.26
CA THR A 395 21.56 3.43 8.49
C THR A 395 21.65 2.61 9.75
N TYR A 396 22.70 1.80 9.91
CA TYR A 396 22.98 1.17 11.19
C TYR A 396 23.05 2.20 12.32
N ALA A 397 22.39 1.90 13.44
CA ALA A 397 22.52 2.69 14.65
C ALA A 397 23.97 2.62 15.15
N SER A 398 24.45 3.76 15.63
CA SER A 398 25.85 3.96 16.04
C SER A 398 26.17 3.32 17.38
#